data_AF-A0A3M2SR44-F1
#
_entry.id   AF-A0A3M2SR44-F1
#
_cell.length_a   1.000
_cell.length_b   1.000
_cell.length_c   1.000
_cell.angle_alpha   90.00
_cell.angle_beta   90.00
_cell.angle_gamma   90.00
#
_symmetry.space_group_name_H-M   'P 1'
#
loop_
_entity.id
_entity.type
_entity.pdbx_description
1 polymer ?
#
loop_
_entity_poly.entity_id
_entity_poly.type
_entity_poly.pdbx_seq_one_letter_code
_entity_poly.pdbx_strand_id
1 'polypeptide(L)' 'MGADRRAVILHGKDRIMIRVGDELPGRTTVKAIDATSIVILRDDEEMTIKLNG' A
#
# COMPACT_ATOMS: atom_id res chain seq x y z
N MET A 1 16.86 -1.79 7.82
CA MET A 1 16.41 -0.67 8.68
C MET A 1 14.95 -0.43 8.36
N GLY A 2 14.05 -1.02 9.16
CA GLY A 2 12.61 -0.89 8.99
C GLY A 2 12.16 0.44 9.57
N ALA A 3 12.00 1.44 8.72
CA ALA A 3 11.18 2.59 9.07
C ALA A 3 9.73 2.12 8.98
N ASP A 4 8.91 2.45 9.98
CA ASP A 4 7.45 2.42 9.92
C ASP A 4 6.94 3.30 8.77
N ARG A 5 7.16 2.86 7.52
CA ARG A 5 6.78 3.59 6.33
C ARG A 5 5.27 3.45 6.19
N ARG A 6 4.60 4.59 6.32
CA ARG A 6 3.17 4.74 6.13
C ARG A 6 2.96 5.47 4.83
N ALA A 7 1.93 5.08 4.09
CA ALA A 7 1.49 5.81 2.91
C ALA A 7 0.05 6.26 3.10
N VAL A 8 -0.32 7.37 2.48
CA VAL A 8 -1.72 7.76 2.37
C VAL A 8 -2.16 7.45 0.96
N ILE A 9 -3.13 6.56 0.82
CA ILE A 9 -3.76 6.24 -0.45
C ILE A 9 -5.13 6.88 -0.54
N LEU A 10 -5.57 7.16 -1.76
CA LEU A 10 -6.90 7.66 -2.04
C LEU A 10 -7.77 6.50 -2.51
N HIS A 11 -8.82 6.17 -1.76
CA HIS A 11 -9.79 5.14 -2.12
C HIS A 11 -11.14 5.82 -2.34
N GLY A 12 -11.50 6.04 -3.60
CA GLY A 12 -12.70 6.80 -3.95
C GLY A 12 -12.55 8.27 -3.56
N LYS A 13 -13.28 8.72 -2.52
CA LYS A 13 -13.17 10.08 -1.96
C LYS A 13 -12.41 10.13 -0.64
N ASP A 14 -12.13 8.98 -0.05
CA ASP A 14 -11.53 8.88 1.28
C ASP A 14 -10.02 8.73 1.19
N ARG A 15 -9.34 9.36 2.16
CA ARG A 15 -7.89 9.20 2.36
C ARG A 15 -7.67 8.20 3.46
N ILE A 16 -7.01 7.09 3.13
CA ILE A 16 -6.73 6.02 4.06
C ILE A 16 -5.23 5.98 4.28
N MET A 17 -4.82 6.03 5.55
CA MET A 17 -3.43 5.79 5.93
C MET A 17 -3.21 4.28 6.03
N ILE A 18 -2.22 3.79 5.31
CA ILE A 18 -1.88 2.37 5.24
C ILE A 18 -0.46 2.11 5.73
N ARG A 19 -0.24 0.92 6.26
CA ARG A 19 1.04 0.41 6.75
C ARG A 19 1.33 -0.96 6.15
N VAL A 20 2.58 -1.38 6.22
CA VAL A 20 2.96 -2.74 5.86
C VAL A 20 2.24 -3.73 6.78
N GLY A 21 1.58 -4.72 6.18
CA GLY A 21 0.74 -5.70 6.87
C GLY A 21 -0.75 -5.34 6.93
N ASP A 22 -1.14 -4.12 6.57
CA ASP A 22 -2.56 -3.74 6.56
C ASP A 22 -3.32 -4.48 5.46
N GLU A 23 -4.54 -4.91 5.80
CA GLU A 23 -5.52 -5.45 4.86
C GLU A 23 -6.44 -4.34 4.35
N LEU A 24 -6.58 -4.30 3.03
CA LEU A 24 -7.39 -3.35 2.27
C LEU A 24 -8.57 -4.08 1.62
N PRO A 25 -9.65 -3.35 1.27
CA PRO A 25 -10.80 -3.93 0.58
C PRO A 25 -10.41 -4.70 -0.69
N GLY A 26 -11.13 -5.79 -0.96
CA GLY A 26 -10.86 -6.65 -2.12
C GLY A 26 -9.61 -7.52 -1.94
N ARG A 27 -9.48 -8.20 -0.79
CA ARG A 27 -8.41 -9.18 -0.50
C ARG A 27 -7.02 -8.66 -0.85
N THR A 28 -6.77 -7.41 -0.48
CA THR A 28 -5.52 -6.74 -0.79
C THR A 28 -4.70 -6.58 0.48
N THR A 29 -3.44 -6.98 0.50
CA THR A 29 -2.54 -6.81 1.65
C THR A 29 -1.34 -5.97 1.27
N VAL A 30 -0.97 -5.01 2.10
CA VAL A 30 0.22 -4.19 1.85
C VAL A 30 1.47 -4.96 2.25
N LYS A 31 2.35 -5.26 1.30
CA LYS A 31 3.56 -6.06 1.50
C LYS A 31 4.79 -5.20 1.79
N ALA A 32 4.92 -4.08 1.10
CA ALA A 32 6.01 -3.15 1.29
C ALA A 32 5.57 -1.72 0.95
N ILE A 33 6.14 -0.74 1.65
CA ILE A 33 6.01 0.67 1.34
C ILE A 33 7.41 1.24 1.24
N ASP A 34 7.73 1.78 0.07
CA ASP A 34 8.97 2.47 -0.24
C ASP A 34 8.73 3.96 -0.47
N ALA A 35 9.83 4.72 -0.57
CA ALA A 35 9.75 6.16 -0.80
C ALA A 35 9.11 6.51 -2.16
N THR A 36 9.15 5.60 -3.12
CA THR A 36 8.71 5.82 -4.51
C THR A 36 7.68 4.81 -4.99
N SER A 37 7.38 3.79 -4.19
CA SER A 37 6.45 2.71 -4.59
C SER A 37 5.80 2.03 -3.38
N ILE A 38 4.68 1.38 -3.62
CA ILE A 38 3.97 0.52 -2.67
C ILE A 38 3.78 -0.83 -3.34
N VAL A 39 4.13 -1.90 -2.66
CA VAL A 39 3.87 -3.27 -3.10
C VAL A 39 2.66 -3.80 -2.35
N ILE A 40 1.65 -4.24 -3.08
CA ILE A 40 0.44 -4.87 -2.54
C ILE A 40 0.29 -6.27 -3.13
N LEU A 41 -0.34 -7.16 -2.38
CA LEU A 41 -0.78 -8.47 -2.84
C LEU A 41 -2.30 -8.42 -2.95
N ARG A 42 -2.87 -8.55 -4.16
CA ARG A 42 -4.31 -8.57 -4.39
C ARG A 42 -4.68 -9.88 -5.06
N ASP A 43 -5.63 -10.62 -4.47
CA ASP A 43 -6.08 -11.91 -5.02
C ASP A 43 -4.92 -12.85 -5.37
N ASP A 44 -3.91 -12.91 -4.47
CA ASP A 44 -2.65 -13.65 -4.60
C ASP A 44 -1.70 -13.18 -5.72
N GLU A 45 -2.00 -12.08 -6.41
CA GLU A 45 -1.10 -11.42 -7.36
C GLU A 45 -0.37 -10.22 -6.73
N GLU A 46 0.94 -10.17 -6.92
CA GLU A 46 1.75 -9.05 -6.46
C GLU A 46 1.70 -7.90 -7.46
N MET A 47 1.33 -6.72 -6.98
CA MET A 47 1.25 -5.50 -7.77
C MET A 47 2.11 -4.40 -7.13
N THR A 48 2.88 -3.70 -7.97
CA THR A 48 3.65 -2.52 -7.55
C THR A 48 2.98 -1.25 -8.04
N ILE A 49 2.59 -0.39 -7.10
CA ILE A 49 2.04 0.93 -7.36
C ILE A 49 3.15 1.95 -7.21
N LYS A 50 3.49 2.68 -8.27
CA LYS A 50 4.45 3.78 -8.18
C LYS A 50 3.78 5.03 -7.60
N LEU A 51 4.45 5.67 -6.65
CA LEU A 51 4.04 6.96 -6.11
C LEU A 51 4.49 8.04 -7.09
N ASN A 52 3.54 8.75 -7.71
CA ASN A 52 3.86 10.01 -8.37
C ASN A 52 3.87 11.11 -7.30
N GLY A 53 5.02 11.77 -7.16
CA GLY A 53 5.18 12.96 -6.31
C GLY A 53 4.56 14.19 -6.94
#